data_AF-A0A0F3GR54-F1
#
_entry.id   AF-A0A0F3GR54-F1
#
_cell.length_a   1.000
_cell.length_b   1.000
_cell.length_c   1.000
_cell.angle_alpha   90.00
_cell.angle_beta   90.00
_cell.angle_gamma   90.00
#
_symmetry.space_group_name_H-M   'P 1'
#
loop_
_entity.id
_entity.type
_entity.pdbx_description
1 polymer ?
#
loop_
_entity_poly.entity_id
_entity_poly.type
_entity_poly.pdbx_seq_one_letter_code
_entity_poly.pdbx_strand_id
1 'polypeptide(L)'
;MIRHFFPDLFEKLRGIKDYRKKSEYELAELIMACIAMFIFKEGSRNAFNNDRLSDEFQANYMNIFGLKLPHMDTVNAVMAHLAAEHLEMLKVALVRELIKKKVFFRSIYG
;
A
#
# COMPACT_ATOMS: atom_id res chain seq x y z
N MET A 1 -12.93 4.16 2.79
CA MET A 1 -13.53 3.20 1.82
C MET A 1 -12.91 1.80 1.94
N ILE A 2 -11.58 1.66 1.99
CA ILE A 2 -10.92 0.33 2.11
C ILE A 2 -11.17 -0.37 3.44
N ARG A 3 -11.30 0.35 4.57
CA ARG A 3 -11.61 -0.30 5.87
C ARG A 3 -12.93 -1.08 5.87
N HIS A 4 -13.92 -0.66 5.08
CA HIS A 4 -15.17 -1.39 4.91
C HIS A 4 -14.96 -2.67 4.08
N PHE A 5 -14.06 -2.62 3.10
CA PHE A 5 -13.73 -3.76 2.26
C PHE A 5 -12.68 -4.69 2.88
N PHE A 6 -11.82 -4.21 3.77
CA PHE A 6 -10.69 -4.95 4.31
C PHE A 6 -10.50 -4.63 5.80
N PRO A 7 -11.44 -5.07 6.66
CA PRO A 7 -11.44 -4.68 8.07
C PRO A 7 -10.20 -5.19 8.82
N ASP A 8 -9.63 -6.30 8.38
CA ASP A 8 -8.52 -7.02 8.99
C ASP A 8 -7.18 -6.87 8.24
N LEU A 9 -7.16 -6.19 7.09
CA LEU A 9 -5.93 -6.01 6.30
C LEU A 9 -4.86 -5.22 7.06
N PHE A 10 -5.26 -4.15 7.74
CA PHE A 10 -4.31 -3.34 8.51
C PHE A 10 -3.76 -4.09 9.72
N GLU A 11 -4.59 -4.90 10.39
CA GLU A 11 -4.13 -5.76 11.48
C GLU A 11 -3.16 -6.85 10.99
N LYS A 12 -3.44 -7.45 9.82
CA LYS A 12 -2.52 -8.39 9.17
C LYS A 12 -1.19 -7.74 8.79
N LEU A 13 -1.23 -6.51 8.29
CA LEU A 13 -0.03 -5.74 7.95
C LEU A 13 0.79 -5.39 9.20
N ARG A 14 0.14 -5.02 10.31
CA ARG A 14 0.81 -4.77 11.60
C ARG A 14 1.37 -6.03 12.25
N GLY A 15 0.79 -7.19 11.97
CA GLY A 15 1.30 -8.48 12.45
C GLY A 15 2.64 -8.89 11.83
N ILE A 16 3.09 -8.23 10.76
CA ILE A 16 4.39 -8.48 10.16
C ILE A 16 5.47 -7.92 11.10
N LYS A 17 6.41 -8.78 11.49
CA LYS A 17 7.48 -8.41 12.41
C LYS A 17 8.34 -7.29 11.80
N ASP A 18 8.29 -6.13 12.42
CA ASP A 18 9.11 -4.99 12.05
C ASP A 18 10.49 -5.11 12.71
N TYR A 19 11.53 -5.23 11.89
CA TYR A 19 12.91 -5.35 12.37
C TYR A 19 13.62 -3.99 12.54
N ARG A 20 12.90 -2.87 12.36
CA ARG A 20 13.44 -1.50 12.44
C ARG A 20 13.46 -1.00 13.88
N LYS A 21 14.52 -0.27 14.26
CA LYS A 21 14.71 0.27 15.63
C LYS A 21 13.98 1.59 15.89
N LYS A 22 13.76 2.40 14.86
CA LYS A 22 13.01 3.67 14.86
C LYS A 22 12.49 3.91 13.44
N SER A 23 11.23 4.30 13.29
CA SER A 23 10.71 4.74 12.00
C SER A 23 9.66 5.83 12.16
N GLU A 24 9.66 6.76 11.22
CA GLU A 24 8.61 7.77 11.04
C GLU A 24 7.29 7.15 10.53
N TYR A 25 7.36 5.96 9.94
CA TYR A 25 6.23 5.28 9.30
C TYR A 25 6.04 3.85 9.82
N GLU A 26 4.79 3.44 10.01
CA GLU A 26 4.45 2.05 10.30
C GLU A 26 4.84 1.15 9.13
N LEU A 27 5.18 -0.11 9.41
CA LEU A 27 5.49 -1.09 8.35
C LEU A 27 4.32 -1.25 7.37
N ALA A 28 3.08 -1.15 7.88
CA ALA A 28 1.87 -1.16 7.07
C ALA A 28 1.82 0.01 6.06
N GLU A 29 2.27 1.21 6.44
CA GLU A 29 2.30 2.40 5.57
C GLU A 29 3.30 2.20 4.43
N LEU A 30 4.48 1.65 4.73
CA LEU A 30 5.49 1.36 3.71
C LEU A 30 5.03 0.30 2.72
N ILE A 31 4.44 -0.77 3.24
CA ILE A 31 3.93 -1.87 2.45
C ILE A 31 2.79 -1.39 1.55
N MET A 32 1.82 -0.67 2.11
CA MET A 32 0.71 -0.13 1.34
C MET A 32 1.17 0.88 0.29
N ALA A 33 2.20 1.69 0.55
CA ALA A 33 2.76 2.59 -0.45
C ALA A 33 3.40 1.84 -1.63
N CYS A 34 4.14 0.76 -1.37
CA CYS A 34 4.69 -0.11 -2.42
C CYS A 34 3.57 -0.71 -3.29
N ILE A 35 2.50 -1.19 -2.66
CA ILE A 35 1.34 -1.75 -3.37
C ILE A 35 0.60 -0.67 -4.16
N ALA A 36 0.40 0.51 -3.59
CA ALA A 36 -0.31 1.61 -4.23
C ALA A 36 0.41 2.07 -5.50
N MET A 37 1.74 2.18 -5.46
CA MET A 37 2.56 2.45 -6.65
C MET A 37 2.28 1.44 -7.77
N PHE A 38 2.16 0.15 -7.45
CA PHE A 38 1.80 -0.89 -8.40
C PHE A 38 0.35 -0.77 -8.92
N ILE A 39 -0.62 -0.51 -8.03
CA ILE A 39 -2.04 -0.38 -8.38
C ILE A 39 -2.30 0.82 -9.30
N PHE A 40 -1.66 1.94 -9.01
CA PHE A 40 -1.77 3.17 -9.81
C PHE A 40 -0.96 3.10 -11.11
N LYS A 41 -0.20 2.01 -11.31
CA LYS A 41 0.68 1.79 -12.47
C LYS A 41 1.72 2.90 -12.64
N GLU A 42 2.23 3.38 -11.51
CA GLU A 42 3.26 4.41 -11.50
C GLU A 42 4.55 3.89 -12.12
N GLY A 43 5.08 4.64 -13.10
CA GLY A 43 6.23 4.23 -13.88
C GLY A 43 7.56 4.28 -13.12
N SER A 44 7.62 5.06 -12.03
CA SER A 44 8.83 5.15 -11.21
C SER A 44 8.53 5.67 -9.80
N ARG A 45 9.46 5.42 -8.86
CA ARG A 45 9.40 5.99 -7.51
C ARG A 45 9.38 7.53 -7.53
N ASN A 46 10.08 8.13 -8.49
CA ASN A 46 10.13 9.58 -8.65
C ASN A 46 8.80 10.16 -9.09
N ALA A 47 8.11 9.51 -10.04
CA ALA A 47 6.77 9.91 -10.47
C ALA A 47 5.79 9.88 -9.28
N PHE A 48 5.79 8.77 -8.53
CA PHE A 48 4.91 8.65 -7.38
C PHE A 48 5.25 9.61 -6.22
N ASN A 49 6.55 9.94 -6.03
CA ASN A 49 6.97 10.98 -5.09
C ASN A 49 6.51 12.38 -5.53
N ASN A 50 6.46 12.66 -6.84
CA ASN A 50 5.94 13.93 -7.34
C ASN A 50 4.44 14.05 -7.07
N ASP A 51 3.67 12.98 -7.30
CA ASP A 51 2.23 12.96 -6.99
C ASP A 51 1.98 13.15 -5.49
N ARG A 52 2.82 12.53 -4.65
CA ARG A 52 2.79 12.72 -3.20
C ARG A 52 2.95 14.19 -2.79
N LEU A 53 3.58 15.07 -3.57
CA LEU A 53 3.70 16.49 -3.22
C LEU A 53 2.36 17.23 -3.29
N SER A 54 1.35 16.67 -3.96
CA SER A 54 0.01 17.24 -3.98
C SER A 54 -0.74 16.92 -2.69
N ASP A 55 -1.24 17.96 -2.03
CA ASP A 55 -2.10 17.83 -0.85
C ASP A 55 -3.38 17.03 -1.15
N GLU A 56 -3.93 17.18 -2.36
CA GLU A 56 -5.10 16.43 -2.80
C GLU A 56 -4.78 14.93 -2.90
N PHE A 57 -3.61 14.59 -3.43
CA PHE A 57 -3.18 13.20 -3.54
C PHE A 57 -2.99 12.57 -2.16
N GLN A 58 -2.35 13.28 -1.23
CA GLN A 58 -2.18 12.81 0.14
C GLN A 58 -3.52 12.64 0.86
N ALA A 59 -4.43 13.61 0.73
CA ALA A 59 -5.76 13.54 1.31
C ALA A 59 -6.56 12.35 0.76
N ASN A 60 -6.53 12.14 -0.55
CA ASN A 60 -7.18 11.01 -1.20
C ASN A 60 -6.58 9.67 -0.75
N TYR A 61 -5.25 9.58 -0.70
CA TYR A 61 -4.56 8.40 -0.19
C TYR A 61 -4.98 8.08 1.25
N MET A 62 -4.98 9.09 2.13
CA MET A 62 -5.42 8.94 3.52
C MET A 62 -6.90 8.55 3.62
N ASN A 63 -7.80 9.14 2.81
CA ASN A 63 -9.22 8.81 2.83
C ASN A 63 -9.51 7.38 2.33
N ILE A 64 -8.74 6.92 1.34
CA ILE A 64 -8.87 5.59 0.77
C ILE A 64 -8.31 4.57 1.75
N PHE A 65 -7.03 4.68 2.12
CA PHE A 65 -6.27 3.66 2.85
C PHE A 65 -6.21 3.90 4.36
N GLY A 66 -6.40 5.12 4.86
CA GLY A 66 -6.29 5.44 6.29
C GLY A 66 -4.87 5.26 6.84
N LEU A 67 -3.87 5.43 5.97
CA LEU A 67 -2.43 5.29 6.21
C LEU A 67 -1.72 6.51 5.63
N LYS A 68 -0.61 6.96 6.25
CA LYS A 68 0.20 8.03 5.67
C LYS A 68 0.95 7.52 4.44
N LEU A 69 1.20 8.43 3.49
CA LEU A 69 1.99 8.14 2.30
C LEU A 69 3.49 8.45 2.55
N PRO A 70 4.33 7.43 2.77
CA PRO A 70 5.77 7.59 2.96
C PRO A 70 6.50 8.01 1.68
N HIS A 71 7.72 8.54 1.85
CA HIS A 71 8.64 8.75 0.74
C HIS A 71 9.09 7.41 0.15
N MET A 72 9.13 7.29 -1.18
CA MET A 72 9.38 6.01 -1.85
C MET A 72 10.81 5.48 -1.71
N ASP A 73 11.77 6.34 -1.32
CA ASP A 73 13.11 5.86 -0.95
C ASP A 73 13.12 5.15 0.40
N THR A 74 12.31 5.62 1.36
CA THR A 74 12.11 4.93 2.64
C THR A 74 11.41 3.59 2.41
N VAL A 75 10.44 3.55 1.51
CA VAL A 75 9.77 2.30 1.10
C VAL A 75 10.80 1.34 0.48
N ASN A 76 11.60 1.80 -0.49
CA ASN A 76 12.60 0.98 -1.15
C ASN A 76 13.65 0.44 -0.17
N ALA A 77 14.12 1.26 0.76
CA ALA A 77 15.08 0.84 1.77
C ALA A 77 14.55 -0.31 2.64
N VAL A 78 13.25 -0.31 2.96
CA VAL A 78 12.65 -1.39 3.76
C VAL A 78 12.31 -2.60 2.91
N MET A 79 11.76 -2.42 1.71
CA MET A 79 11.42 -3.54 0.82
C MET A 79 12.66 -4.31 0.35
N ALA A 80 13.81 -3.64 0.20
CA ALA A 80 15.07 -4.32 -0.12
C ALA A 80 15.50 -5.34 0.95
N HIS A 81 15.06 -5.17 2.20
CA HIS A 81 15.37 -6.06 3.31
C HIS A 81 14.20 -7.01 3.66
N LEU A 82 13.00 -6.76 3.13
CA LEU A 82 11.85 -7.61 3.30
C LEU A 82 11.98 -8.77 2.29
N ALA A 83 12.21 -10.00 2.78
CA ALA A 83 12.38 -11.16 1.89
C ALA A 83 11.24 -11.25 0.88
N ALA A 84 11.58 -11.38 -0.42
CA ALA A 84 10.65 -11.30 -1.55
C ALA A 84 9.42 -12.20 -1.40
N GLU A 85 9.56 -13.31 -0.69
CA GLU A 85 8.48 -14.23 -0.32
C GLU A 85 7.34 -13.56 0.45
N HIS A 86 7.63 -12.65 1.38
CA HIS A 86 6.61 -11.92 2.14
C HIS A 86 5.84 -10.94 1.23
N LEU A 87 6.52 -10.33 0.26
CA LEU A 87 5.92 -9.41 -0.72
C LEU A 87 5.01 -10.16 -1.70
N GLU A 88 5.44 -11.34 -2.17
CA GLU A 88 4.65 -12.24 -3.01
C GLU A 88 3.37 -12.69 -2.31
N MET A 89 3.47 -13.23 -1.09
CA MET A 89 2.30 -13.67 -0.31
C MET A 89 1.30 -12.54 -0.09
N LEU A 90 1.80 -11.34 0.18
CA LEU A 90 0.96 -10.18 0.43
C LEU A 90 0.26 -9.69 -0.84
N LYS A 91 0.99 -9.63 -1.97
CA LYS A 91 0.41 -9.31 -3.29
C LYS A 91 -0.71 -10.29 -3.64
N VAL A 92 -0.49 -11.60 -3.42
CA VAL A 92 -1.50 -12.64 -3.67
C VAL A 92 -2.72 -12.47 -2.77
N ALA A 93 -2.53 -12.20 -1.48
CA ALA A 93 -3.63 -11.99 -0.54
C ALA A 93 -4.50 -10.78 -0.93
N LEU A 94 -3.88 -9.68 -1.36
CA LEU A 94 -4.58 -8.46 -1.78
C LEU A 94 -5.33 -8.64 -3.09
N VAL A 95 -4.69 -9.22 -4.11
CA VAL A 95 -5.34 -9.50 -5.40
C VAL A 95 -6.52 -10.45 -5.21
N ARG A 96 -6.36 -11.50 -4.38
CA ARG A 96 -7.47 -12.42 -4.06
C ARG A 96 -8.67 -11.71 -3.43
N GLU A 97 -8.43 -10.83 -2.46
CA GLU A 97 -9.51 -10.12 -1.79
C GLU A 97 -10.16 -9.05 -2.69
N LEU A 98 -9.39 -8.37 -3.55
CA LEU A 98 -9.92 -7.46 -4.57
C LEU A 98 -10.81 -8.20 -5.60
N ILE A 99 -10.39 -9.38 -6.06
CA ILE A 99 -11.17 -10.23 -6.97
C ILE A 99 -12.44 -10.75 -6.28
N LYS A 100 -12.32 -11.28 -5.05
CA LYS A 100 -13.46 -11.78 -4.26
C LYS A 100 -14.55 -10.74 -4.08
N LYS A 101 -14.17 -9.48 -3.89
CA LYS A 101 -15.12 -8.38 -3.63
C LYS A 101 -15.67 -7.76 -4.91
N LYS A 102 -15.40 -8.34 -6.09
CA LYS A 102 -15.87 -7.87 -7.41
C LYS A 102 -15.57 -6.39 -7.67
N VAL A 103 -14.52 -5.82 -7.06
CA VAL A 103 -14.17 -4.40 -7.23
C VAL A 103 -13.83 -4.11 -8.70
N PHE A 104 -13.18 -5.05 -9.38
CA PHE A 104 -12.92 -4.97 -10.82
C PHE A 104 -14.15 -5.17 -11.71
N PHE A 105 -15.19 -5.86 -11.24
CA PHE A 105 -16.40 -6.12 -12.03
C PHE A 105 -17.39 -4.94 -12.00
N ARG A 106 -17.29 -4.03 -11.02
CA ARG A 106 -18.17 -2.86 -10.93
C ARG A 106 -17.74 -1.70 -11.84
N SER A 107 -16.49 -1.70 -12.32
CA SER A 107 -15.96 -0.63 -13.19
C SER A 107 -16.23 -0.85 -14.69
N ILE A 108 -16.76 -2.01 -15.11
CA ILE A 108 -17.05 -2.32 -16.52
C ILE A 108 -18.56 -2.20 -16.83
N TYR A 109 -19.41 -1.97 -15.82
CA TYR A 109 -20.86 -1.82 -15.95
C TYR A 109 -21.42 -0.61 -15.17
N GLY A 110 -20.62 0.45 -15.01
CA GLY A 110 -21.03 1.72 -14.40
C GLY A 110 -20.91 2.86 -15.38
#